data_AF-A0AAX4JDM5-F1
#
_entry.id   AF-A0AAX4JDM5-F1
#
_cell.length_a   1.000
_cell.length_b   1.000
_cell.length_c   1.000
_cell.angle_alpha   90.00
_cell.angle_beta   90.00
_cell.angle_gamma   90.00
#
_symmetry.space_group_name_H-M   'P 1'
#
loop_
_entity.id
_entity.type
_entity.pdbx_description
1 polymer ?
#
loop_
_entity_poly.entity_id
_entity_poly.type
_entity_poly.pdbx_seq_one_letter_code
_entity_poly.pdbx_strand_id
1 'polypeptide(L)'
;MNYKEEGDKQLSAANYLEYYNAYKKYHHKTQTEKSAQELKYAKKKLELYKELCEFLKKDENKYYEVLNVKKDATAKEIRDSFTKLISKYHPDKTKIKESNSVSRIIHKAYVVLSNPKKRQEYDDSLNKIYTPRFRVREWEFTNQPYDIFRNNDYSYRYEGYNIFENEDYTIINNILYRNFFNYRTNRRLTRARWDEQVYLKLIIFLLLSYFILCV
;
A
#
# COMPACT_ATOMS: atom_id res chain seq x y z
N MET A 1 -30.27 17.37 12.64
CA MET A 1 -29.07 16.72 12.06
C MET A 1 -28.83 15.39 12.77
N ASN A 2 -28.75 14.29 12.02
CA ASN A 2 -28.47 12.97 12.58
C ASN A 2 -26.95 12.77 12.66
N TYR A 3 -26.35 13.09 13.83
CA TYR A 3 -24.89 13.02 14.03
C TYR A 3 -24.32 11.62 13.83
N LYS A 4 -25.14 10.57 14.00
CA LYS A 4 -24.71 9.19 13.76
C LYS A 4 -24.49 8.93 12.27
N GLU A 5 -25.48 9.26 11.45
CA GLU A 5 -25.38 9.15 9.98
C GLU A 5 -24.23 10.01 9.43
N GLU A 6 -24.03 11.20 9.99
CA GLU A 6 -22.90 12.06 9.64
C GLU A 6 -21.56 11.38 9.95
N GLY A 7 -21.43 10.78 11.13
CA GLY A 7 -20.25 9.99 11.48
C GLY A 7 -20.01 8.84 10.51
N ASP A 8 -21.03 8.04 10.21
CA ASP A 8 -20.92 6.91 9.27
C ASP A 8 -20.46 7.35 7.87
N LYS A 9 -20.91 8.53 7.40
CA LYS A 9 -20.42 9.15 6.15
C LYS A 9 -18.94 9.56 6.24
N GLN A 10 -18.51 10.13 7.36
CA GLN A 10 -17.09 10.47 7.54
C GLN A 10 -16.21 9.22 7.62
N LEU A 11 -16.72 8.14 8.19
CA LEU A 11 -16.00 6.87 8.24
C LEU A 11 -15.79 6.28 6.84
N SER A 12 -16.82 6.30 5.98
CA SER A 12 -16.69 5.82 4.59
C SER A 12 -15.76 6.71 3.76
N ALA A 13 -15.70 8.00 4.06
CA ALA A 13 -14.74 8.94 3.49
C ALA A 13 -13.31 8.82 4.06
N ALA A 14 -13.07 7.87 4.97
CA ALA A 14 -11.80 7.69 5.70
C ALA A 14 -11.35 8.94 6.50
N ASN A 15 -12.30 9.76 6.95
CA ASN A 15 -12.05 10.90 7.82
C ASN A 15 -12.30 10.53 9.30
N TYR A 16 -11.30 9.93 9.92
CA TYR A 16 -11.43 9.38 11.28
C TYR A 16 -11.59 10.43 12.37
N LEU A 17 -11.06 11.65 12.16
CA LEU A 17 -11.20 12.75 13.13
C LEU A 17 -12.64 13.24 13.16
N GLU A 18 -13.21 13.54 11.98
CA GLU A 18 -14.60 13.98 11.89
C GLU A 18 -15.59 12.88 12.27
N TYR A 19 -15.28 11.62 11.97
CA TYR A 19 -16.00 10.46 12.48
C TYR A 19 -16.10 10.48 14.01
N TYR A 20 -14.97 10.63 14.71
CA TYR A 20 -14.94 10.71 16.17
C TYR A 20 -15.71 11.93 16.70
N ASN A 21 -15.53 13.09 16.09
CA ASN A 21 -16.22 14.33 16.50
C ASN A 21 -17.74 14.20 16.36
N ALA A 22 -18.23 13.59 15.27
CA ALA A 22 -19.64 13.32 15.04
C ALA A 22 -20.21 12.38 16.12
N TYR A 23 -19.51 11.29 16.44
CA TYR A 23 -19.92 10.37 17.51
C TYR A 23 -19.87 11.00 18.91
N LYS A 24 -18.95 11.94 19.15
CA LYS A 24 -18.91 12.72 20.39
C LYS A 24 -20.16 13.59 20.53
N LYS A 25 -20.57 14.28 19.44
CA LYS A 25 -21.82 15.06 19.39
C LYS A 25 -23.07 14.16 19.54
N TYR A 26 -23.07 13.00 18.89
CA TYR A 26 -24.14 12.00 19.01
C TYR A 26 -24.35 11.56 20.46
N HIS A 27 -23.27 11.09 21.11
CA HIS A 27 -23.34 10.63 22.49
C HIS A 27 -23.75 11.74 23.46
N HIS A 28 -23.23 12.97 23.29
CA HIS A 28 -23.63 14.11 24.11
C HIS A 28 -25.15 14.35 24.07
N LYS A 29 -25.78 14.14 22.91
CA LYS A 29 -27.23 14.32 22.73
C LYS A 29 -28.06 13.16 23.26
N THR A 30 -27.60 11.91 23.10
CA THR A 30 -28.39 10.72 23.46
C THR A 30 -28.14 10.19 24.87
N GLN A 31 -26.90 10.29 25.38
CA GLN A 31 -26.47 9.86 26.71
C GLN A 31 -26.87 8.41 27.09
N THR A 32 -26.98 7.52 26.10
CA THR A 32 -27.28 6.09 26.32
C THR A 32 -26.01 5.27 26.41
N GLU A 33 -26.08 4.11 27.08
CA GLU A 33 -24.95 3.16 27.15
C GLU A 33 -24.46 2.75 25.75
N LYS A 34 -25.40 2.44 24.84
CA LYS A 34 -25.08 2.12 23.44
C LYS A 34 -24.27 3.23 22.76
N SER A 35 -24.69 4.49 22.94
CA SER A 35 -23.97 5.63 22.37
C SER A 35 -22.58 5.83 23.00
N ALA A 36 -22.40 5.47 24.28
CA ALA A 36 -21.10 5.50 24.95
C ALA A 36 -20.15 4.42 24.38
N GLN A 37 -20.66 3.21 24.15
CA GLN A 37 -19.90 2.12 23.53
C GLN A 37 -19.47 2.48 22.10
N GLU A 38 -20.37 3.06 21.31
CA GLU A 38 -20.06 3.54 19.96
C GLU A 38 -19.01 4.67 19.97
N LEU A 39 -19.11 5.62 20.90
CA LEU A 39 -18.09 6.66 21.09
C LEU A 39 -16.72 6.06 21.46
N LYS A 40 -16.70 5.06 22.35
CA LYS A 40 -15.48 4.34 22.73
C LYS A 40 -14.85 3.64 21.52
N TYR A 41 -15.65 3.01 20.67
CA TYR A 41 -15.19 2.41 19.42
C TYR A 41 -14.61 3.48 18.46
N ALA A 42 -15.31 4.60 18.28
CA ALA A 42 -14.86 5.69 17.42
C ALA A 42 -13.51 6.27 17.89
N LYS A 43 -13.34 6.45 19.21
CA LYS A 43 -12.08 6.88 19.82
C LYS A 43 -10.95 5.90 19.52
N LYS A 44 -11.17 4.59 19.77
CA LYS A 44 -10.18 3.55 19.51
C LYS A 44 -9.76 3.52 18.03
N LYS A 45 -10.70 3.72 17.12
CA LYS A 45 -10.43 3.75 15.68
C LYS A 45 -9.57 4.96 15.29
N LEU A 46 -9.85 6.13 15.85
CA LEU A 46 -9.02 7.33 15.66
C LEU A 46 -7.60 7.15 16.22
N GLU A 47 -7.47 6.56 17.41
CA GLU A 47 -6.17 6.26 18.01
C GLU A 47 -5.35 5.33 17.12
N LEU A 48 -5.96 4.24 16.65
CA LEU A 48 -5.30 3.30 15.73
C LEU A 48 -4.88 3.96 14.42
N TYR A 49 -5.72 4.83 13.84
CA TYR A 49 -5.37 5.60 12.65
C TYR A 49 -4.13 6.49 12.89
N LYS A 50 -4.08 7.17 14.04
CA LYS A 50 -2.91 8.00 14.42
C LYS A 50 -1.65 7.16 14.57
N GLU A 51 -1.73 5.99 15.20
CA GLU A 51 -0.61 5.06 15.30
C GLU A 51 -0.11 4.60 13.93
N LEU A 52 -1.02 4.28 13.00
CA LEU A 52 -0.66 3.88 11.64
C LEU A 52 0.02 5.03 10.88
N CYS A 53 -0.50 6.25 11.00
CA CYS A 53 0.12 7.44 10.41
C CYS A 53 1.51 7.70 10.98
N GLU A 54 1.69 7.52 12.28
CA GLU A 54 3.00 7.64 12.92
C GLU A 54 3.97 6.55 12.43
N PHE A 55 3.47 5.33 12.26
CA PHE A 55 4.27 4.23 11.71
C PHE A 55 4.74 4.53 10.29
N LEU A 56 3.90 5.13 9.46
CA LEU A 56 4.24 5.49 8.07
C LEU A 56 5.31 6.59 7.97
N LYS A 57 5.62 7.31 9.06
CA LYS A 57 6.74 8.25 9.10
C LYS A 57 8.10 7.57 9.26
N LYS A 58 8.13 6.29 9.69
CA LYS A 58 9.37 5.54 9.82
C LYS A 58 10.01 5.33 8.45
N ASP A 59 11.34 5.31 8.42
CA ASP A 59 12.08 4.92 7.23
C ASP A 59 11.85 3.42 6.96
N GLU A 60 11.19 3.12 5.84
CA GLU A 60 10.85 1.76 5.44
C GLU A 60 12.07 0.89 5.08
N ASN A 61 13.26 1.49 4.97
CA ASN A 61 14.51 0.78 4.73
C ASN A 61 15.23 0.40 6.03
N LYS A 62 14.80 0.94 7.18
CA LYS A 62 15.35 0.61 8.49
C LYS A 62 14.60 -0.56 9.12
N TYR A 63 14.89 -1.77 8.65
CA TYR A 63 14.10 -2.97 8.96
C TYR A 63 14.01 -3.31 10.45
N TYR A 64 15.09 -3.10 11.23
CA TYR A 64 15.08 -3.33 12.68
C TYR A 64 14.15 -2.34 13.41
N GLU A 65 14.12 -1.06 12.99
CA GLU A 65 13.23 -0.03 13.56
C GLU A 65 11.76 -0.26 13.17
N VAL A 66 11.53 -0.74 11.95
CA VAL A 66 10.20 -1.14 11.45
C VAL A 66 9.63 -2.26 12.31
N LEU A 67 10.42 -3.31 12.56
CA LEU A 67 10.01 -4.44 13.41
C LEU A 67 10.15 -4.15 14.91
N ASN A 68 10.62 -2.96 15.30
CA ASN A 68 10.80 -2.59 16.71
C ASN A 68 11.62 -3.63 17.50
N VAL A 69 12.71 -4.10 16.90
CA VAL A 69 13.66 -5.04 17.49
C VAL A 69 15.06 -4.44 17.43
N LYS A 70 15.95 -4.92 18.29
CA LYS A 70 17.35 -4.51 18.26
C LYS A 70 18.11 -5.23 17.14
N LYS A 71 19.29 -4.73 16.77
CA LYS A 71 20.14 -5.34 15.72
C LYS A 71 20.66 -6.73 16.11
N ASP A 72 20.83 -6.98 17.40
CA ASP A 72 21.23 -8.27 17.98
C ASP A 72 20.06 -9.24 18.18
N ALA A 73 18.84 -8.87 17.77
CA ALA A 73 17.66 -9.70 17.97
C ALA A 73 17.80 -11.08 17.32
N THR A 74 17.34 -12.09 18.04
CA THR A 74 17.28 -13.48 17.59
C THR A 74 16.21 -13.67 16.51
N ALA A 75 16.32 -14.74 15.72
CA ALA A 75 15.29 -15.07 14.73
C ALA A 75 13.89 -15.25 15.36
N LYS A 76 13.85 -15.74 16.61
CA LYS A 76 12.61 -15.87 17.40
C LYS A 76 12.00 -14.50 17.71
N GLU A 77 12.78 -13.57 18.23
CA GLU A 77 12.30 -12.21 18.55
C GLU A 77 11.81 -11.46 17.31
N ILE A 78 12.50 -11.63 16.17
CA ILE A 78 12.08 -11.06 14.88
C ILE A 78 10.71 -11.61 14.46
N ARG A 79 10.51 -12.94 14.57
CA ARG A 79 9.23 -13.60 14.26
C ARG A 79 8.11 -13.18 15.22
N ASP A 80 8.41 -13.11 16.51
CA ASP A 80 7.44 -12.75 17.54
C ASP A 80 6.98 -11.29 17.35
N SER A 81 7.92 -10.38 17.08
CA SER A 81 7.58 -8.98 16.81
C SER A 81 6.78 -8.81 15.51
N PHE A 82 7.17 -9.50 14.44
CA PHE A 82 6.40 -9.52 13.19
C PHE A 82 4.95 -9.98 13.42
N THR A 83 4.76 -11.09 14.13
CA THR A 83 3.43 -11.65 14.42
C THR A 83 2.57 -10.68 15.25
N LYS A 84 3.19 -10.02 16.23
CA LYS A 84 2.53 -9.00 17.06
C LYS A 84 2.09 -7.78 16.23
N LEU A 85 2.97 -7.28 15.36
CA LEU A 85 2.70 -6.11 14.53
C LEU A 85 1.63 -6.39 13.47
N ILE A 86 1.70 -7.54 12.78
CA ILE A 86 0.68 -7.95 11.81
C ILE A 86 -0.67 -8.14 12.51
N SER A 87 -0.71 -8.81 13.66
CA SER A 87 -1.96 -8.98 14.41
C SER A 87 -2.63 -7.66 14.79
N LYS A 88 -1.82 -6.61 15.06
CA LYS A 88 -2.29 -5.27 15.40
C LYS A 88 -2.76 -4.46 14.19
N TYR A 89 -2.01 -4.52 13.08
CA TYR A 89 -2.18 -3.62 11.93
C TYR A 89 -2.76 -4.28 10.67
N HIS A 90 -3.18 -5.55 10.74
CA HIS A 90 -3.74 -6.26 9.59
C HIS A 90 -5.00 -5.53 9.04
N PRO A 91 -5.12 -5.35 7.71
CA PRO A 91 -6.24 -4.62 7.11
C PRO A 91 -7.61 -5.25 7.37
N ASP A 92 -7.68 -6.59 7.43
CA ASP A 92 -8.95 -7.31 7.68
C ASP A 92 -9.58 -6.97 9.04
N LYS A 93 -8.72 -6.88 10.08
CA LYS A 93 -9.17 -6.60 11.47
C LYS A 93 -9.43 -5.11 11.68
N THR A 94 -8.59 -4.26 11.11
CA THR A 94 -8.61 -2.81 11.39
C THR A 94 -9.56 -2.05 10.49
N LYS A 95 -9.72 -2.47 9.22
CA LYS A 95 -10.54 -1.81 8.19
C LYS A 95 -10.22 -0.32 8.07
N ILE A 96 -8.94 0.01 8.15
CA ILE A 96 -8.37 1.35 7.97
C ILE A 96 -7.54 1.35 6.70
N LYS A 97 -7.57 2.44 5.94
CA LYS A 97 -6.94 2.53 4.61
C LYS A 97 -5.41 2.39 4.70
N GLU A 98 -4.81 2.99 5.73
CA GLU A 98 -3.37 3.05 5.98
C GLU A 98 -2.78 1.70 6.41
N SER A 99 -3.60 0.81 6.99
CA SER A 99 -3.20 -0.53 7.46
C SER A 99 -2.55 -1.39 6.38
N ASN A 100 -3.00 -1.25 5.13
CA ASN A 100 -2.41 -1.94 3.98
C ASN A 100 -0.93 -1.55 3.77
N SER A 101 -0.64 -0.25 3.86
CA SER A 101 0.72 0.26 3.67
C SER A 101 1.63 -0.11 4.83
N VAL A 102 1.15 0.01 6.07
CA VAL A 102 1.91 -0.39 7.25
C VAL A 102 2.22 -1.88 7.24
N SER A 103 1.23 -2.73 6.94
CA SER A 103 1.41 -4.17 6.84
C SER A 103 2.46 -4.55 5.79
N ARG A 104 2.45 -3.88 4.62
CA ARG A 104 3.46 -4.07 3.57
C ARG A 104 4.88 -3.78 4.06
N ILE A 105 5.07 -2.67 4.78
CA ILE A 105 6.38 -2.27 5.34
C ILE A 105 6.86 -3.31 6.36
N ILE A 106 5.97 -3.79 7.23
CA ILE A 106 6.27 -4.84 8.22
C ILE A 106 6.70 -6.14 7.52
N HIS A 107 5.97 -6.55 6.47
CA HIS A 107 6.33 -7.74 5.68
C HIS A 107 7.68 -7.58 4.97
N LYS A 108 7.96 -6.42 4.36
CA LYS A 108 9.25 -6.12 3.71
C LYS A 108 10.41 -6.32 4.69
N ALA A 109 10.31 -5.73 5.88
CA ALA A 109 11.33 -5.86 6.92
C ALA A 109 11.51 -7.31 7.40
N TYR A 110 10.40 -8.04 7.60
CA TYR A 110 10.46 -9.44 8.02
C TYR A 110 11.15 -10.33 6.99
N VAL A 111 10.82 -10.20 5.70
CA VAL A 111 11.42 -11.03 4.63
C VAL A 111 12.94 -10.89 4.56
N VAL A 112 13.47 -9.69 4.84
CA VAL A 112 14.92 -9.45 4.88
C VAL A 112 15.53 -10.00 6.16
N LEU A 113 14.95 -9.69 7.31
CA LEU A 113 15.52 -10.05 8.61
C LEU A 113 15.32 -11.51 9.02
N SER A 114 14.31 -12.20 8.47
CA SER A 114 14.02 -13.60 8.79
C SER A 114 14.97 -14.58 8.10
N ASN A 115 15.55 -14.19 6.96
CA ASN A 115 16.49 -15.03 6.23
C ASN A 115 17.93 -14.66 6.64
N PRO A 116 18.72 -15.59 7.19
CA PRO A 116 20.09 -15.30 7.64
C PRO A 116 20.99 -14.66 6.58
N LYS A 117 20.92 -15.15 5.33
CA LYS A 117 21.73 -14.62 4.23
C LYS A 117 21.33 -13.18 3.87
N LYS A 118 20.03 -12.91 3.74
CA LYS A 118 19.52 -11.56 3.43
C LYS A 118 19.77 -10.57 4.57
N ARG A 119 19.66 -11.04 5.82
CA ARG A 119 19.97 -10.25 7.00
C ARG A 119 21.45 -9.85 7.00
N GLN A 120 22.34 -10.79 6.71
CA GLN A 120 23.77 -10.51 6.61
C GLN A 120 24.07 -9.50 5.50
N GLU A 121 23.52 -9.68 4.30
CA GLU A 121 23.68 -8.72 3.19
C GLU A 121 23.19 -7.32 3.57
N TYR A 122 22.07 -7.23 4.30
CA TYR A 122 21.54 -5.99 4.83
C TYR A 122 22.48 -5.38 5.89
N ASP A 123 22.95 -6.16 6.86
CA ASP A 123 23.87 -5.70 7.91
C ASP A 123 25.20 -5.20 7.31
N ASP A 124 25.74 -5.89 6.29
CA ASP A 124 26.93 -5.47 5.55
C ASP A 124 26.72 -4.14 4.83
N SER A 125 25.52 -3.92 4.27
CA SER A 125 25.16 -2.67 3.60
C SER A 125 25.14 -1.47 4.57
N LEU A 126 24.83 -1.70 5.86
CA LEU A 126 24.83 -0.65 6.88
C LEU A 126 26.24 -0.20 7.27
N ASN A 127 27.25 -1.07 7.12
CA ASN A 127 28.64 -0.81 7.49
C ASN A 127 29.47 -0.23 6.35
N LYS A 128 28.98 -0.31 5.11
CA LYS A 128 29.64 0.33 3.95
C LYS A 128 29.46 1.84 4.02
N ILE A 129 30.42 2.52 4.67
CA ILE A 129 30.67 3.94 4.42
C ILE A 129 30.97 4.05 2.92
N TYR A 130 30.10 4.72 2.16
CA TYR A 130 30.40 5.16 0.80
C TYR A 130 31.58 6.14 0.90
N THR A 131 32.81 5.61 0.82
CA THR A 131 33.95 6.41 0.40
C THR A 131 33.91 6.37 -1.13
N PRO A 132 33.59 7.48 -1.82
CA PRO A 132 33.71 7.52 -3.27
C PRO A 132 35.21 7.45 -3.61
N ARG A 133 35.76 6.24 -3.72
CA ARG A 133 37.07 6.05 -4.36
C ARG A 133 36.86 6.21 -5.87
N PHE A 134 36.78 7.45 -6.33
CA PHE A 134 37.07 7.76 -7.73
C PHE A 134 38.56 7.45 -7.97
N ARG A 135 38.86 6.19 -8.31
CA ARG A 135 40.12 5.86 -8.98
C ARG A 135 39.86 6.03 -10.48
N VAL A 136 40.12 7.23 -11.00
CA VAL A 136 40.26 7.44 -12.44
C VAL A 136 41.47 6.63 -12.87
N ARG A 137 41.24 5.48 -13.51
CA ARG A 137 42.28 4.80 -14.28
C ARG A 137 42.13 5.34 -15.70
N GLU A 138 43.17 6.01 -16.19
CA GLU A 138 43.31 6.52 -17.54
C GLU A 138 42.89 5.45 -18.57
N TRP A 139 41.83 5.71 -19.35
CA TRP A 139 41.50 4.94 -20.54
C TRP A 139 41.35 5.93 -21.69
N GLU A 140 42.24 5.81 -22.66
CA GLU A 140 42.30 6.62 -23.86
C GLU A 140 41.01 6.52 -24.68
N PHE A 141 40.57 7.66 -25.18
CA PHE A 141 39.33 7.90 -25.91
C PHE A 141 39.23 7.04 -27.18
N THR A 142 38.20 6.20 -27.28
CA THR A 142 37.55 5.92 -28.57
C THR A 142 36.11 6.44 -28.50
N ASN A 143 35.79 7.34 -29.43
CA ASN A 143 34.60 8.16 -29.44
C ASN A 143 33.29 7.34 -29.52
N GLN A 144 32.55 7.30 -28.41
CA GLN A 144 31.09 7.11 -28.38
C GLN A 144 30.51 8.10 -27.35
N PRO A 145 29.86 9.20 -27.79
CA PRO A 145 29.38 10.24 -26.88
C PRO A 145 28.04 9.82 -26.26
N TYR A 146 28.00 9.84 -24.92
CA TYR A 146 26.89 9.55 -23.98
C TYR A 146 26.66 8.09 -23.57
N ASP A 147 27.33 7.66 -22.49
CA ASP A 147 26.79 6.62 -21.58
C ASP A 147 27.41 6.69 -20.17
N ILE A 148 27.07 7.75 -19.42
CA ILE A 148 27.50 7.91 -18.01
C ILE A 148 26.31 7.89 -17.03
N PHE A 149 25.05 7.84 -17.50
CA PHE A 149 23.86 7.88 -16.63
C PHE A 149 22.70 6.96 -17.01
N ARG A 150 22.97 5.83 -17.68
CA ARG A 150 21.91 4.88 -18.05
C ARG A 150 22.02 3.60 -17.25
N ASN A 151 21.52 3.62 -16.00
CA ASN A 151 20.95 2.45 -15.33
C ASN A 151 20.20 2.89 -14.07
N ASN A 152 19.09 3.58 -14.29
CA ASN A 152 18.04 3.73 -13.30
C ASN A 152 16.70 3.92 -14.04
N ASP A 153 16.06 2.83 -14.50
CA ASP A 153 14.60 2.67 -14.43
C ASP A 153 14.13 1.27 -14.88
N TYR A 154 13.45 0.60 -13.96
CA TYR A 154 12.31 -0.32 -14.09
C TYR A 154 11.95 -0.89 -15.49
N SER A 155 12.00 -2.22 -15.62
CA SER A 155 11.00 -2.96 -16.41
C SER A 155 10.81 -4.39 -15.89
N TYR A 156 9.54 -4.77 -15.76
CA TYR A 156 9.06 -6.13 -15.50
C TYR A 156 9.44 -7.04 -16.69
N ARG A 157 10.17 -8.12 -16.44
CA ARG A 157 10.18 -9.29 -17.34
C ARG A 157 10.26 -10.56 -16.51
N TYR A 158 9.14 -11.26 -16.45
CA TYR A 158 9.06 -12.65 -16.00
C TYR A 158 9.80 -13.50 -17.03
N GLU A 159 10.96 -14.05 -16.67
CA GLU A 159 11.58 -15.15 -17.39
C GLU A 159 12.49 -15.91 -16.42
N GLY A 160 12.04 -17.13 -16.09
CA GLY A 160 12.86 -18.27 -15.67
C GLY A 160 13.90 -18.05 -14.56
N TYR A 161 13.46 -17.99 -13.31
CA TYR A 161 14.30 -18.43 -12.19
C TYR A 161 13.49 -19.36 -11.29
N ASN A 162 13.95 -20.62 -11.20
CA ASN A 162 13.48 -21.62 -10.26
C ASN A 162 13.72 -21.10 -8.85
N ILE A 163 12.65 -20.74 -8.16
CA ILE A 163 12.67 -20.36 -6.76
C ILE A 163 11.75 -21.36 -6.08
N PHE A 164 12.33 -22.08 -5.11
CA PHE A 164 11.77 -23.12 -4.22
C PHE A 164 12.01 -24.57 -4.65
N GLU A 165 13.15 -25.12 -4.24
CA GLU A 165 13.07 -26.36 -3.46
C GLU A 165 12.41 -25.98 -2.12
N ASN A 166 11.18 -26.51 -1.94
CA ASN A 166 10.39 -26.72 -0.72
C ASN A 166 8.95 -26.20 -0.85
N GLU A 167 8.04 -27.17 -1.02
CA GLU A 167 6.70 -27.07 -1.61
C GLU A 167 5.55 -26.70 -0.65
N ASP A 168 5.79 -26.10 0.52
CA ASP A 168 4.71 -25.98 1.53
C ASP A 168 3.85 -24.69 1.47
N TYR A 169 4.09 -23.77 0.53
CA TYR A 169 3.46 -22.42 0.55
C TYR A 169 2.58 -22.03 -0.65
N THR A 170 2.25 -22.95 -1.57
CA THR A 170 1.52 -22.60 -2.81
C THR A 170 -0.01 -22.63 -2.67
N ILE A 171 -0.57 -23.39 -1.73
CA ILE A 171 -2.04 -23.53 -1.61
C ILE A 171 -2.65 -22.31 -0.91
N ILE A 172 -2.01 -21.78 0.13
CA ILE A 172 -2.56 -20.67 0.92
C ILE A 172 -2.43 -19.33 0.18
N ASN A 173 -1.39 -19.15 -0.65
CA ASN A 173 -1.22 -17.91 -1.43
C ASN A 173 -2.19 -17.82 -2.63
N ASN A 174 -2.58 -18.92 -3.28
CA ASN A 174 -3.50 -18.81 -4.43
C ASN A 174 -4.95 -18.47 -4.02
N ILE A 175 -5.36 -18.81 -2.81
CA ILE A 175 -6.71 -18.49 -2.31
C ILE A 175 -6.77 -17.05 -1.79
N LEU A 176 -5.71 -16.55 -1.16
CA LEU A 176 -5.69 -15.21 -0.54
C LEU A 176 -5.30 -14.08 -1.52
N TYR A 177 -4.42 -14.33 -2.50
CA TYR A 177 -3.83 -13.25 -3.30
C TYR A 177 -4.61 -12.91 -4.57
N ARG A 178 -5.45 -13.81 -5.09
CA ARG A 178 -6.24 -13.57 -6.30
C ARG A 178 -7.34 -12.51 -6.09
N ASN A 179 -7.87 -12.37 -4.87
CA ASN A 179 -8.87 -11.36 -4.54
C ASN A 179 -8.27 -10.03 -4.05
N PHE A 180 -6.98 -10.01 -3.68
CA PHE A 180 -6.35 -8.86 -3.01
C PHE A 180 -5.68 -7.85 -3.95
N PHE A 181 -5.33 -8.24 -5.18
CA PHE A 181 -4.64 -7.35 -6.14
C PHE A 181 -5.54 -6.55 -7.10
N ASN A 182 -6.86 -6.57 -6.94
CA ASN A 182 -7.75 -5.67 -7.68
C ASN A 182 -8.18 -4.47 -6.84
N TYR A 183 -7.25 -3.52 -6.63
CA TYR A 183 -7.59 -2.12 -6.39
C TYR A 183 -6.91 -1.23 -7.43
N ARG A 184 -7.70 -0.82 -8.41
CA ARG A 184 -7.34 0.07 -9.51
C ARG A 184 -7.06 1.47 -8.95
N THR A 185 -5.92 2.02 -9.31
CA THR A 185 -5.50 3.39 -9.00
C THR A 185 -6.42 4.41 -9.67
N ASN A 186 -6.80 5.44 -8.92
CA ASN A 186 -7.43 6.65 -9.46
C ASN A 186 -6.46 7.34 -10.43
N ARG A 187 -6.73 7.23 -11.73
CA ARG A 187 -6.27 8.21 -12.72
C ARG A 187 -7.35 9.26 -12.88
N ARG A 188 -6.95 10.54 -12.82
CA ARG A 188 -7.72 11.64 -13.41
C ARG A 188 -8.04 11.25 -14.86
N LEU A 189 -9.33 11.11 -15.17
CA LEU A 189 -9.82 10.90 -16.53
C LEU A 189 -10.17 12.28 -17.11
N THR A 190 -9.24 12.86 -17.87
CA THR A 190 -9.58 13.79 -18.94
C THR A 190 -9.03 13.24 -20.25
N ARG A 191 -9.84 12.42 -20.92
CA ARG A 191 -10.07 12.43 -22.37
C ARG A 191 -11.08 11.32 -22.77
N ALA A 192 -12.24 11.79 -23.23
CA ALA A 192 -13.21 11.19 -24.15
C ALA A 192 -13.46 9.67 -24.05
N ARG A 193 -14.51 9.29 -23.30
CA ARG A 193 -15.29 8.08 -23.59
C ARG A 193 -16.35 8.46 -24.62
N TRP A 194 -16.15 8.08 -25.88
CA TRP A 194 -17.27 7.98 -26.81
C TRP A 194 -18.07 6.75 -26.38
N ASP A 195 -19.23 6.96 -25.78
CA ASP A 195 -20.16 5.86 -25.47
C ASP A 195 -20.53 5.17 -26.78
N GLU A 196 -20.51 3.83 -26.82
CA GLU A 196 -21.02 3.05 -27.97
C GLU A 196 -22.45 3.44 -28.35
N GLN A 197 -23.22 4.00 -27.40
CA GLN A 197 -24.54 4.55 -27.64
C GLN A 197 -24.53 5.80 -28.54
N VAL A 198 -23.46 6.60 -28.52
CA VAL A 198 -23.33 7.79 -29.38
C VAL A 198 -23.04 7.36 -30.82
N TYR A 199 -22.25 6.31 -31.01
CA TYR A 199 -21.99 5.76 -32.34
C TYR A 199 -23.26 5.16 -32.96
N LEU A 200 -24.03 4.39 -32.19
CA LEU A 200 -25.32 3.88 -32.65
C LEU A 200 -26.32 5.01 -32.93
N LYS A 201 -26.36 6.07 -32.11
CA LYS A 201 -27.23 7.23 -32.36
C LYS A 201 -26.81 8.03 -33.59
N LEU A 202 -25.51 8.19 -33.86
CA LEU A 202 -25.02 8.85 -35.07
C LEU A 202 -25.28 8.01 -36.33
N ILE A 203 -25.10 6.69 -36.26
CA ILE A 203 -25.42 5.79 -37.37
C ILE A 203 -26.93 5.80 -37.65
N ILE A 204 -27.78 5.72 -36.62
CA ILE A 204 -29.24 5.82 -36.78
C ILE A 204 -29.64 7.19 -37.33
N PHE A 205 -29.04 8.28 -36.86
CA PHE A 205 -29.31 9.62 -37.38
C PHE A 205 -28.91 9.78 -38.86
N LEU A 206 -27.76 9.23 -39.27
CA LEU A 206 -27.32 9.25 -40.67
C LEU A 206 -28.18 8.35 -41.57
N LEU A 207 -28.64 7.20 -41.07
CA LEU A 207 -29.55 6.32 -41.82
C LEU A 207 -30.94 6.95 -41.97
N LEU A 208 -31.45 7.60 -40.93
CA LEU A 208 -32.75 8.30 -40.98
C LEU A 208 -32.70 9.56 -41.85
N SER A 209 -31.61 10.32 -41.84
CA SER A 209 -31.46 11.49 -42.71
C SER A 209 -31.31 11.10 -44.18
N TYR A 210 -30.64 9.98 -44.49
CA TYR A 210 -30.57 9.43 -45.84
C TYR A 210 -31.94 8.99 -46.37
N PHE A 211 -32.79 8.41 -45.51
CA PHE A 211 -34.14 8.01 -45.88
C PHE A 211 -35.06 9.21 -46.19
N ILE A 212 -34.87 10.35 -45.52
CA ILE A 212 -35.63 11.59 -45.78
C ILE A 212 -35.15 12.29 -47.07
N LEU A 213 -33.90 12.08 -47.49
CA LEU A 213 -33.33 12.67 -48.72
C LEU A 213 -33.56 11.81 -49.97
N CYS A 214 -34.00 10.56 -49.83
CA CYS A 214 -34.22 9.62 -50.94
C CYS A 214 -35.71 9.29 -51.22
N VAL A 215 -36.64 10.03 -50.62
CA VAL A 215 -38.10 10.00 -50.90
C VAL A 215 -38.52 11.39 -51.35
#